data_AF-A0AAE9DPE9-F1
#
_entry.id   AF-A0AAE9DPE9-F1
#
_cell.length_a   1.000
_cell.length_b   1.000
_cell.length_c   1.000
_cell.angle_alpha   90.00
_cell.angle_beta   90.00
_cell.angle_gamma   90.00
#
_symmetry.space_group_name_H-M   'P 1'
#
loop_
_entity.id
_entity.type
_entity.pdbx_description
1 polymer ?
#
loop_
_entity_poly.entity_id
_entity_poly.type
_entity_poly.pdbx_seq_one_letter_code
_entity_poly.pdbx_strand_id
1 'polypeptide(L)'
;MLKLLFWFLVIFAPITVFAKNKTHKLNSILKEVGRRYVVQDINEKVLDDLAVSDSNHNWELEPDEFVKEFKNKWVESLTQNIRYSSSILNLYWGDRAKNIMNVELDDMVANICDSEVKFNKVQFDRYIYKQRKYYEEVTESTPYSSEVFATGKSTIHMIFRIELTHRMGYKTTITWNIIARISTWVSVNGYDRNFKIANVTIGGGCTEFGVLNLNHTDLLDRENALQKLKKETNPEVKALFDLFTPSYMKYYEDFENKIPKVWMQGFEKSPRNLRITVCDQREVHQSPRYSETQFRSWYKRFGQMWHPKKGDKDYIKVQVLEANDAGITARVTMRLQPGANETALTYDFDFKMGIQFNVGCTNRWTVTWLDVLCQPHIDFMEENYLSMRGLFMKELISTYEEEDNWYTALNVLKKFEKDPITTSVCFLPTDVREAKNVDDTLKLFFDIAKKYHNSTVWGVFTNDELILPAEEKHTFSVRFALGHPSTEDKPTEPIVGTRWEFQIQWDKNDQFYYIYHIVIGCVDRIKSDGTFMQIRRRINLGLQVIG
;
A
#
# COMPACT_ATOMS: atom_id res chain seq x y z
N MET A 1 -4.09 -51.96 -20.73
CA MET A 1 -5.12 -51.14 -20.06
C MET A 1 -4.87 -50.88 -18.58
N LEU A 2 -4.34 -51.83 -17.79
CA LEU A 2 -4.11 -51.62 -16.34
C LEU A 2 -3.01 -50.58 -15.98
N LYS A 3 -2.04 -50.31 -16.87
CA LYS A 3 -0.95 -49.33 -16.63
C LYS A 3 -1.37 -47.85 -16.82
N LEU A 4 -2.47 -47.58 -17.53
CA LEU A 4 -3.00 -46.22 -17.73
C LEU A 4 -3.87 -45.76 -16.55
N LEU A 5 -4.53 -46.68 -15.85
CA LEU A 5 -5.33 -46.40 -14.65
C LEU A 5 -4.46 -46.02 -13.43
N PHE A 6 -3.23 -46.52 -13.34
CA PHE A 6 -2.31 -46.20 -12.24
C PHE A 6 -1.75 -44.76 -12.37
N TRP A 7 -1.54 -44.28 -13.59
CA TRP A 7 -1.13 -42.88 -13.84
C TRP A 7 -2.26 -41.88 -13.57
N PHE A 8 -3.52 -42.25 -13.81
CA PHE A 8 -4.67 -41.41 -13.45
C PHE A 8 -4.84 -41.25 -11.92
N LEU A 9 -4.57 -42.29 -11.13
CA LEU A 9 -4.64 -42.22 -9.66
C LEU A 9 -3.48 -41.44 -9.03
N VAL A 10 -2.28 -41.49 -9.60
CA VAL A 10 -1.10 -40.75 -9.11
C VAL A 10 -1.15 -39.26 -9.44
N ILE A 11 -1.86 -38.87 -10.51
CA ILE A 11 -2.05 -37.45 -10.88
C ILE A 11 -3.23 -36.80 -10.14
N PHE A 12 -4.29 -37.56 -9.80
CA PHE A 12 -5.44 -37.00 -9.07
C PHE A 12 -5.31 -37.03 -7.53
N ALA A 13 -4.47 -37.89 -6.95
CA ALA A 13 -4.20 -37.88 -5.51
C ALA A 13 -3.59 -36.54 -5.00
N PRO A 14 -2.61 -35.90 -5.68
CA PRO A 14 -2.14 -34.58 -5.27
C PRO A 14 -3.18 -33.48 -5.51
N ILE A 15 -3.99 -33.55 -6.57
CA ILE A 15 -5.03 -32.54 -6.85
C ILE A 15 -6.14 -32.59 -5.78
N THR A 16 -6.51 -33.77 -5.30
CA THR A 16 -7.51 -33.94 -4.24
C THR A 16 -6.98 -33.59 -2.85
N VAL A 17 -5.69 -33.76 -2.57
CA VAL A 17 -5.05 -33.29 -1.32
C VAL A 17 -4.87 -31.77 -1.32
N PHE A 18 -4.46 -31.16 -2.45
CA PHE A 18 -4.40 -29.69 -2.59
C PHE A 18 -5.80 -29.05 -2.55
N ALA A 19 -6.81 -29.69 -3.14
CA ALA A 19 -8.20 -29.23 -3.05
C ALA A 19 -8.77 -29.37 -1.63
N LYS A 20 -8.50 -30.48 -0.93
CA LYS A 20 -8.91 -30.69 0.48
C LYS A 20 -8.26 -29.70 1.44
N ASN A 21 -6.98 -29.37 1.25
CA ASN A 21 -6.28 -28.43 2.13
C ASN A 21 -6.73 -26.98 1.90
N LYS A 22 -7.03 -26.59 0.64
CA LYS A 22 -7.70 -25.32 0.34
C LYS A 22 -9.13 -25.27 0.88
N THR A 23 -9.90 -26.36 0.86
CA THR A 23 -11.24 -26.40 1.48
C THR A 23 -11.18 -26.41 3.00
N HIS A 24 -10.16 -27.01 3.63
CA HIS A 24 -9.99 -26.93 5.09
C HIS A 24 -9.59 -25.51 5.54
N LYS A 25 -8.76 -24.81 4.75
CA LYS A 25 -8.37 -23.41 4.95
C LYS A 25 -9.54 -22.45 4.71
N LEU A 26 -10.32 -22.69 3.65
CA LEU A 26 -11.58 -21.97 3.42
C LEU A 26 -12.59 -22.26 4.54
N ASN A 27 -12.70 -23.51 5.02
CA ASN A 27 -13.59 -23.89 6.12
C ASN A 27 -13.12 -23.39 7.48
N SER A 28 -11.83 -23.21 7.74
CA SER A 28 -11.35 -22.63 9.01
C SER A 28 -11.56 -21.13 9.03
N ILE A 29 -11.28 -20.45 7.91
CA ILE A 29 -11.59 -19.03 7.71
C ILE A 29 -13.11 -18.81 7.74
N LEU A 30 -13.90 -19.65 7.07
CA LEU A 30 -15.37 -19.64 7.15
C LEU A 30 -15.90 -20.06 8.53
N LYS A 31 -15.16 -20.80 9.36
CA LYS A 31 -15.56 -21.11 10.75
C LYS A 31 -15.21 -19.97 11.71
N GLU A 32 -14.15 -19.21 11.48
CA GLU A 32 -13.84 -18.01 12.24
C GLU A 32 -14.74 -16.84 11.85
N VAL A 33 -15.03 -16.67 10.55
CA VAL A 33 -16.03 -15.73 10.03
C VAL A 33 -17.44 -16.22 10.40
N GLY A 34 -17.70 -17.53 10.32
CA GLY A 34 -18.97 -18.17 10.65
C GLY A 34 -19.26 -18.35 12.14
N ARG A 35 -18.35 -17.96 13.04
CA ARG A 35 -18.69 -17.73 14.46
C ARG A 35 -19.29 -16.34 14.69
N ARG A 36 -19.17 -15.42 13.72
CA ARG A 36 -19.82 -14.10 13.74
C ARG A 36 -21.10 -14.06 12.89
N TYR A 37 -21.29 -15.02 11.99
CA TYR A 37 -22.58 -15.31 11.39
C TYR A 37 -23.30 -16.36 12.23
N VAL A 38 -24.44 -15.99 12.80
CA VAL A 38 -25.41 -17.00 13.25
C VAL A 38 -25.66 -17.91 12.05
N VAL A 39 -25.36 -19.20 12.17
CA VAL A 39 -25.76 -20.18 11.17
C VAL A 39 -27.28 -20.21 11.25
N GLN A 40 -27.96 -19.41 10.42
CA GLN A 40 -29.37 -19.60 10.15
C GLN A 40 -29.55 -21.03 9.64
N ASP A 41 -30.53 -21.74 10.19
CA ASP A 41 -30.86 -23.07 9.73
C ASP A 41 -31.16 -23.01 8.23
N ILE A 42 -30.79 -24.06 7.48
CA ILE A 42 -30.96 -24.10 6.01
C ILE A 42 -32.42 -23.79 5.62
N ASN A 43 -33.39 -24.20 6.44
CA ASN A 43 -34.81 -23.92 6.25
C ASN A 43 -35.14 -22.43 6.45
N GLU A 44 -34.50 -21.77 7.40
CA GLU A 44 -34.67 -20.33 7.69
C GLU A 44 -34.11 -19.49 6.54
N LYS A 45 -32.94 -19.87 6.02
CA LYS A 45 -32.34 -19.21 4.84
C LYS A 45 -33.21 -19.36 3.58
N VAL A 46 -33.78 -20.54 3.34
CA VAL A 46 -34.67 -20.75 2.18
C VAL A 46 -35.96 -19.95 2.31
N LEU A 47 -36.51 -19.83 3.52
CA LEU A 47 -37.68 -19.00 3.80
C LEU A 47 -37.37 -17.50 3.60
N ASP A 48 -36.21 -17.04 4.05
CA ASP A 48 -35.74 -15.67 3.83
C ASP A 48 -35.55 -15.37 2.35
N ASP A 49 -34.94 -16.29 1.58
CA ASP A 49 -34.72 -16.14 0.14
C ASP A 49 -36.05 -16.04 -0.64
N LEU A 50 -37.05 -16.88 -0.29
CA LEU A 50 -38.39 -16.84 -0.89
C LEU A 50 -39.11 -15.53 -0.55
N ALA A 51 -39.06 -15.09 0.70
CA ALA A 51 -39.74 -13.87 1.12
C ALA A 51 -39.08 -12.60 0.58
N VAL A 52 -37.75 -12.59 0.43
CA VAL A 52 -37.03 -11.52 -0.29
C VAL A 52 -37.45 -11.48 -1.76
N SER A 53 -37.64 -12.65 -2.39
CA SER A 53 -38.18 -12.74 -3.76
C SER A 53 -39.60 -12.16 -3.86
N ASP A 54 -40.51 -12.53 -2.96
CA ASP A 54 -41.88 -12.01 -2.92
C ASP A 54 -41.91 -10.49 -2.67
N SER A 55 -41.05 -10.02 -1.76
CA SER A 55 -40.85 -8.59 -1.51
C SER A 55 -40.42 -7.88 -2.79
N ASN A 56 -39.40 -8.38 -3.49
CA ASN A 56 -38.95 -7.81 -4.76
C ASN A 56 -40.05 -7.83 -5.84
N HIS A 57 -40.90 -8.86 -5.88
CA HIS A 57 -42.06 -8.88 -6.76
C HIS A 57 -43.07 -7.76 -6.44
N ASN A 58 -43.39 -7.58 -5.15
CA ASN A 58 -44.28 -6.51 -4.70
C ASN A 58 -43.76 -5.11 -5.05
N TRP A 59 -42.43 -4.90 -5.08
CA TRP A 59 -41.84 -3.63 -5.51
C TRP A 59 -42.22 -3.24 -6.94
N GLU A 60 -42.21 -4.21 -7.85
CA GLU A 60 -42.51 -3.95 -9.26
C GLU A 60 -43.98 -3.59 -9.46
N LEU A 61 -44.85 -3.96 -8.51
CA LEU A 61 -46.28 -3.61 -8.49
C LEU A 61 -46.56 -2.23 -7.86
N GLU A 62 -45.59 -1.61 -7.19
CA GLU A 62 -45.79 -0.30 -6.54
C GLU A 62 -46.11 0.82 -7.55
N PRO A 63 -46.95 1.81 -7.20
CA PRO A 63 -47.24 2.93 -8.08
C PRO A 63 -45.99 3.76 -8.43
N ASP A 64 -45.90 4.23 -9.67
CA ASP A 64 -44.75 5.04 -10.14
C ASP A 64 -44.54 6.32 -9.33
N GLU A 65 -45.63 6.94 -8.83
CA GLU A 65 -45.57 8.11 -7.97
C GLU A 65 -44.89 7.82 -6.62
N PHE A 66 -45.26 6.70 -5.99
CA PHE A 66 -44.63 6.25 -4.75
C PHE A 66 -43.15 5.93 -4.96
N VAL A 67 -42.81 5.20 -6.03
CA VAL A 67 -41.42 4.88 -6.38
C VAL A 67 -40.61 6.17 -6.62
N LYS A 68 -41.20 7.16 -7.29
CA LYS A 68 -40.56 8.46 -7.53
C LYS A 68 -40.29 9.21 -6.23
N GLU A 69 -41.25 9.29 -5.31
CA GLU A 69 -41.05 9.93 -4.01
C GLU A 69 -39.97 9.22 -3.19
N PHE A 70 -39.98 7.88 -3.17
CA PHE A 70 -39.00 7.07 -2.48
C PHE A 70 -37.57 7.30 -3.04
N LYS A 71 -37.42 7.32 -4.37
CA LYS A 71 -36.15 7.67 -5.03
C LYS A 71 -35.68 9.08 -4.66
N ASN A 72 -36.58 10.07 -4.66
CA ASN A 72 -36.24 11.46 -4.35
C ASN A 72 -35.74 11.62 -2.90
N LYS A 73 -36.41 11.00 -1.93
CA LYS A 73 -35.97 11.01 -0.51
C LYS A 73 -34.60 10.38 -0.34
N TRP A 74 -34.33 9.28 -1.03
CA TRP A 74 -33.03 8.63 -0.99
C TRP A 74 -31.93 9.52 -1.59
N VAL A 75 -32.18 10.12 -2.77
CA VAL A 75 -31.24 11.03 -3.44
C VAL A 75 -30.95 12.25 -2.56
N GLU A 76 -31.97 12.87 -1.97
CA GLU A 76 -31.80 14.00 -1.06
C GLU A 76 -30.94 13.62 0.14
N SER A 77 -31.24 12.50 0.81
CA SER A 77 -30.45 12.00 1.93
C SER A 77 -28.99 11.74 1.53
N LEU A 78 -28.74 11.06 0.41
CA LEU A 78 -27.39 10.76 -0.05
C LEU A 78 -26.61 12.04 -0.38
N THR A 79 -27.21 12.98 -1.11
CA THR A 79 -26.54 14.25 -1.49
C THR A 79 -26.18 15.08 -0.26
N GLN A 80 -27.04 15.17 0.75
CA GLN A 80 -26.70 15.85 2.00
C GLN A 80 -25.57 15.13 2.76
N ASN A 81 -25.58 13.80 2.80
CA ASN A 81 -24.49 13.04 3.42
C ASN A 81 -23.16 13.24 2.66
N ILE A 82 -23.15 13.24 1.32
CA ILE A 82 -21.94 13.54 0.52
C ILE A 82 -21.46 14.97 0.81
N ARG A 83 -22.37 15.95 0.78
CA ARG A 83 -22.06 17.36 1.01
C ARG A 83 -21.40 17.59 2.37
N TYR A 84 -22.06 17.21 3.45
CA TYR A 84 -21.58 17.47 4.81
C TYR A 84 -20.48 16.51 5.27
N SER A 85 -20.27 15.39 4.58
CA SER A 85 -19.09 14.55 4.80
C SER A 85 -17.86 15.03 4.03
N SER A 86 -17.95 16.05 3.17
CA SER A 86 -16.84 16.45 2.27
C SER A 86 -15.66 17.13 2.98
N SER A 87 -15.81 17.54 4.24
CA SER A 87 -14.71 18.10 5.05
C SER A 87 -14.76 17.60 6.50
N ILE A 88 -13.58 17.33 7.07
CA ILE A 88 -13.47 16.95 8.50
C ILE A 88 -13.79 18.11 9.46
N LEU A 89 -13.90 19.34 8.94
CA LEU A 89 -14.28 20.52 9.76
C LEU A 89 -15.78 20.59 10.00
N ASN A 90 -16.58 19.91 9.18
CA ASN A 90 -18.02 19.86 9.36
C ASN A 90 -18.40 19.06 10.62
N LEU A 91 -19.37 19.57 11.36
CA LEU A 91 -19.95 18.85 12.48
C LEU A 91 -20.58 17.53 12.00
N TYR A 92 -20.33 16.44 12.72
CA TYR A 92 -20.81 15.08 12.40
C TYR A 92 -20.33 14.52 11.05
N TRP A 93 -19.26 15.06 10.44
CA TRP A 93 -18.75 14.56 9.14
C TRP A 93 -18.55 13.04 9.12
N GLY A 94 -18.09 12.46 10.24
CA GLY A 94 -17.84 11.02 10.38
C GLY A 94 -19.12 10.18 10.31
N ASP A 95 -20.20 10.66 10.92
CA ASP A 95 -21.52 10.02 10.84
C ASP A 95 -22.10 10.14 9.42
N ARG A 96 -21.91 11.31 8.79
CA ARG A 96 -22.30 11.53 7.39
C ARG A 96 -21.56 10.60 6.43
N ALA A 97 -20.25 10.42 6.63
CA ALA A 97 -19.46 9.45 5.88
C ALA A 97 -19.96 8.01 6.10
N LYS A 98 -20.20 7.63 7.35
CA LYS A 98 -20.74 6.31 7.71
C LYS A 98 -22.11 6.04 7.06
N ASN A 99 -22.96 7.06 6.93
CA ASN A 99 -24.24 6.92 6.24
C ASN A 99 -24.09 6.59 4.75
N ILE A 100 -23.04 7.08 4.09
CA ILE A 100 -22.72 6.70 2.70
C ILE A 100 -22.30 5.22 2.68
N MET A 101 -21.42 4.82 3.58
CA MET A 101 -20.89 3.44 3.68
C MET A 101 -21.98 2.41 3.98
N ASN A 102 -23.00 2.80 4.75
CA ASN A 102 -24.13 1.94 5.09
C ASN A 102 -25.07 1.67 3.91
N VAL A 103 -25.04 2.53 2.88
CA VAL A 103 -25.87 2.36 1.68
C VAL A 103 -25.06 1.80 0.51
N GLU A 104 -24.02 1.02 0.77
CA GLU A 104 -23.18 0.38 -0.25
C GLU A 104 -23.45 -1.12 -0.35
N LEU A 105 -23.55 -1.62 -1.58
CA LEU A 105 -23.56 -3.06 -1.84
C LEU A 105 -22.19 -3.67 -1.54
N ASP A 106 -22.18 -4.93 -1.12
CA ASP A 106 -20.92 -5.63 -0.81
C ASP A 106 -20.06 -5.88 -2.05
N ASP A 107 -20.68 -5.96 -3.23
CA ASP A 107 -20.02 -6.08 -4.54
C ASP A 107 -19.87 -4.73 -5.27
N MET A 108 -19.98 -3.60 -4.57
CA MET A 108 -19.85 -2.29 -5.20
C MET A 108 -18.49 -2.10 -5.88
N VAL A 109 -18.49 -1.30 -6.93
CA VAL A 109 -17.28 -0.91 -7.66
C VAL A 109 -17.21 0.61 -7.79
N ALA A 110 -16.07 1.19 -7.39
CA ALA A 110 -15.83 2.61 -7.55
C ALA A 110 -14.69 2.88 -8.55
N ASN A 111 -14.89 3.84 -9.45
CA ASN A 111 -13.84 4.42 -10.28
C ASN A 111 -13.55 5.83 -9.79
N ILE A 112 -12.30 6.10 -9.39
CA ILE A 112 -11.94 7.34 -8.72
C ILE A 112 -10.92 8.10 -9.57
N CYS A 113 -11.31 9.29 -10.00
CA CYS A 113 -10.45 10.25 -10.69
C CYS A 113 -9.72 9.65 -11.89
N ASP A 114 -10.47 8.88 -12.71
CA ASP A 114 -9.95 8.17 -13.88
C ASP A 114 -8.71 7.31 -13.58
N SER A 115 -8.59 6.79 -12.35
CA SER A 115 -7.57 5.81 -12.00
C SER A 115 -7.82 4.50 -12.75
N GLU A 116 -6.75 3.86 -13.22
CA GLU A 116 -6.83 2.52 -13.81
C GLU A 116 -7.29 1.46 -12.78
N VAL A 117 -7.13 1.75 -11.49
CA VAL A 117 -7.52 0.85 -10.39
C VAL A 117 -8.96 1.14 -9.97
N LYS A 118 -9.83 0.14 -10.12
CA LYS A 118 -11.19 0.16 -9.56
C LYS A 118 -11.16 -0.27 -8.11
N PHE A 119 -11.93 0.41 -7.28
CA PHE A 119 -11.98 0.16 -5.84
C PHE A 119 -13.17 -0.72 -5.50
N ASN A 120 -12.94 -1.68 -4.60
CA ASN A 120 -14.02 -2.34 -3.88
C ASN A 120 -14.55 -1.44 -2.74
N LYS A 121 -15.59 -1.90 -2.04
CA LYS A 121 -16.18 -1.24 -0.87
C LYS A 121 -15.15 -0.73 0.14
N VAL A 122 -14.27 -1.61 0.60
CA VAL A 122 -13.27 -1.28 1.65
C VAL A 122 -12.29 -0.20 1.18
N GLN A 123 -11.83 -0.27 -0.07
CA GLN A 123 -10.94 0.73 -0.65
C GLN A 123 -11.67 2.07 -0.86
N PHE A 124 -12.94 2.02 -1.23
CA PHE A 124 -13.79 3.20 -1.35
C PHE A 124 -14.00 3.87 0.01
N ASP A 125 -14.34 3.13 1.06
CA ASP A 125 -14.50 3.65 2.42
C ASP A 125 -13.24 4.37 2.91
N ARG A 126 -12.07 3.78 2.66
CA ARG A 126 -10.78 4.42 2.94
C ARG A 126 -10.63 5.73 2.18
N TYR A 127 -10.97 5.76 0.89
CA TYR A 127 -10.98 6.99 0.10
C TYR A 127 -11.95 8.03 0.68
N ILE A 128 -13.15 7.60 1.10
CA ILE A 128 -14.16 8.45 1.73
C ILE A 128 -13.59 9.13 2.98
N TYR A 129 -12.94 8.41 3.88
CA TYR A 129 -12.39 9.03 5.08
C TYR A 129 -11.20 9.96 4.80
N LYS A 130 -10.30 9.59 3.88
CA LYS A 130 -8.99 10.26 3.76
C LYS A 130 -9.00 11.57 2.99
N GLN A 131 -9.85 11.70 1.97
CA GLN A 131 -9.84 12.89 1.11
C GLN A 131 -10.38 14.16 1.80
N ARG A 132 -11.10 14.00 2.91
CA ARG A 132 -11.89 15.07 3.54
C ARG A 132 -11.04 16.05 4.33
N LYS A 133 -9.85 15.62 4.72
CA LYS A 133 -8.91 16.46 5.45
C LYS A 133 -8.36 17.63 4.63
N TYR A 134 -8.55 17.61 3.31
CA TYR A 134 -7.98 18.60 2.38
C TYR A 134 -8.89 19.79 2.09
N TYR A 135 -10.17 19.71 2.48
CA TYR A 135 -11.16 20.74 2.18
C TYR A 135 -11.50 21.59 3.39
N GLU A 136 -11.87 22.84 3.12
CA GLU A 136 -12.47 23.76 4.09
C GLU A 136 -13.88 23.31 4.46
N GLU A 137 -14.45 23.91 5.51
CA GLU A 137 -15.81 23.59 5.96
C GLU A 137 -16.85 23.88 4.86
N VAL A 138 -17.77 22.95 4.65
CA VAL A 138 -18.92 23.12 3.76
C VAL A 138 -20.05 23.83 4.50
N THR A 139 -20.48 24.98 3.97
CA THR A 139 -21.56 25.80 4.52
C THR A 139 -22.86 25.65 3.73
N GLU A 140 -23.97 26.20 4.23
CA GLU A 140 -25.24 26.24 3.50
C GLU A 140 -25.16 26.96 2.15
N SER A 141 -24.24 27.92 2.00
CA SER A 141 -24.00 28.66 0.75
C SER A 141 -23.10 27.92 -0.25
N THR A 142 -22.53 26.77 0.11
CA THR A 142 -21.66 26.00 -0.78
C THR A 142 -22.42 25.51 -2.00
N PRO A 143 -22.01 25.88 -3.24
CA PRO A 143 -22.70 25.47 -4.46
C PRO A 143 -22.69 23.96 -4.68
N TYR A 144 -23.87 23.41 -4.98
CA TYR A 144 -24.02 22.03 -5.41
C TYR A 144 -25.19 21.87 -6.40
N SER A 145 -25.18 20.78 -7.16
CA SER A 145 -26.29 20.41 -8.03
C SER A 145 -26.45 18.89 -8.07
N SER A 146 -27.66 18.43 -8.36
CA SER A 146 -27.95 17.02 -8.60
C SER A 146 -28.86 16.84 -9.80
N GLU A 147 -28.60 15.82 -10.59
CA GLU A 147 -29.36 15.42 -11.77
C GLU A 147 -29.71 13.95 -11.63
N VAL A 148 -30.99 13.59 -11.74
CA VAL A 148 -31.45 12.20 -11.65
C VAL A 148 -31.98 11.78 -13.02
N PHE A 149 -31.42 10.70 -13.56
CA PHE A 149 -31.78 10.17 -14.86
C PHE A 149 -32.98 9.22 -14.77
N ALA A 150 -33.80 9.21 -15.83
CA ALA A 150 -34.89 8.25 -15.96
C ALA A 150 -34.33 6.82 -15.98
N THR A 151 -34.88 5.97 -15.10
CA THR A 151 -34.41 4.61 -14.82
C THR A 151 -35.60 3.74 -14.40
N GLY A 152 -35.48 2.41 -14.52
CA GLY A 152 -36.50 1.46 -14.04
C GLY A 152 -36.70 1.54 -12.51
N LYS A 153 -37.80 0.98 -12.00
CA LYS A 153 -38.18 1.09 -10.57
C LYS A 153 -37.07 0.69 -9.62
N SER A 154 -36.37 -0.40 -9.91
CA SER A 154 -35.32 -1.01 -9.08
C SER A 154 -33.93 -0.39 -9.21
N THR A 155 -33.78 0.73 -9.93
CA THR A 155 -32.49 1.38 -10.19
C THR A 155 -32.56 2.90 -10.05
N ILE A 156 -31.48 3.52 -9.59
CA ILE A 156 -31.27 4.98 -9.66
C ILE A 156 -29.96 5.23 -10.40
N HIS A 157 -29.96 6.21 -11.29
CA HIS A 157 -28.75 6.79 -11.86
C HIS A 157 -28.81 8.29 -11.62
N MET A 158 -27.78 8.84 -10.99
CA MET A 158 -27.70 10.26 -10.68
C MET A 158 -26.28 10.80 -10.85
N ILE A 159 -26.19 12.09 -11.16
CA ILE A 159 -24.95 12.85 -11.06
C ILE A 159 -25.12 13.93 -9.99
N PHE A 160 -24.21 13.98 -9.04
CA PHE A 160 -24.10 15.03 -8.03
C PHE A 160 -22.79 15.80 -8.23
N ARG A 161 -22.84 17.13 -8.15
CA ARG A 161 -21.68 18.01 -8.27
C ARG A 161 -21.63 18.94 -7.08
N ILE A 162 -20.46 19.12 -6.51
CA ILE A 162 -20.22 20.05 -5.39
C ILE A 162 -18.94 20.84 -5.65
N GLU A 163 -18.99 22.14 -5.38
CA GLU A 163 -17.82 23.01 -5.36
C GLU A 163 -17.22 23.01 -3.95
N LEU A 164 -15.95 22.66 -3.82
CA LEU A 164 -15.23 22.62 -2.56
C LEU A 164 -14.07 23.60 -2.60
N THR A 165 -13.84 24.30 -1.49
CA THR A 165 -12.62 25.09 -1.30
C THR A 165 -11.56 24.19 -0.67
N HIS A 166 -10.43 24.02 -1.33
CA HIS A 166 -9.29 23.32 -0.76
C HIS A 166 -8.66 24.20 0.33
N ARG A 167 -8.06 23.61 1.37
CA ARG A 167 -7.32 24.31 2.45
C ARG A 167 -6.09 25.09 2.01
N MET A 168 -5.87 25.19 0.70
CA MET A 168 -4.81 25.98 0.07
C MET A 168 -5.39 27.23 -0.60
N GLY A 169 -6.70 27.45 -0.54
CA GLY A 169 -7.38 28.65 -1.01
C GLY A 169 -8.03 28.53 -2.39
N TYR A 170 -7.66 27.54 -3.21
CA TYR A 170 -8.28 27.33 -4.53
C TYR A 170 -9.56 26.51 -4.44
N LYS A 171 -10.43 26.64 -5.45
CA LYS A 171 -11.69 25.90 -5.54
C LYS A 171 -11.60 24.74 -6.52
N THR A 172 -12.33 23.66 -6.24
CA THR A 172 -12.41 22.49 -7.11
C THR A 172 -13.85 21.97 -7.15
N THR A 173 -14.30 21.53 -8.32
CA THR A 173 -15.58 20.85 -8.46
C THR A 173 -15.35 19.35 -8.42
N ILE A 174 -16.03 18.66 -7.52
CA ILE A 174 -16.05 17.20 -7.44
C ILE A 174 -17.38 16.69 -7.99
N THR A 175 -17.31 15.73 -8.92
CA THR A 175 -18.48 15.12 -9.55
C THR A 175 -18.60 13.67 -9.12
N TRP A 176 -19.79 13.27 -8.69
CA TRP A 176 -20.18 11.91 -8.34
C TRP A 176 -21.20 11.42 -9.34
N ASN A 177 -20.88 10.39 -10.11
CA ASN A 177 -21.84 9.64 -10.89
C ASN A 177 -22.16 8.34 -10.16
N ILE A 178 -23.41 8.15 -9.76
CA ILE A 178 -23.84 7.08 -8.87
C ILE A 178 -24.91 6.25 -9.55
N ILE A 179 -24.70 4.93 -9.58
CA ILE A 179 -25.70 3.94 -9.93
C ILE A 179 -26.02 3.14 -8.68
N ALA A 180 -27.28 3.18 -8.25
CA ALA A 180 -27.78 2.42 -7.12
C ALA A 180 -28.85 1.43 -7.56
N ARG A 181 -28.95 0.32 -6.83
CA ARG A 181 -29.94 -0.73 -7.04
C ARG A 181 -30.70 -0.97 -5.76
N ILE A 182 -31.94 -1.41 -5.88
CA ILE A 182 -32.72 -1.73 -4.70
C ILE A 182 -32.19 -3.00 -4.04
N SER A 183 -32.11 -2.98 -2.72
CA SER A 183 -31.68 -4.09 -1.89
C SER A 183 -32.75 -4.29 -0.82
N THR A 184 -33.11 -5.55 -0.61
CA THR A 184 -34.08 -5.99 0.39
C THR A 184 -33.36 -6.91 1.36
N TRP A 185 -33.55 -6.72 2.66
CA TRP A 185 -32.97 -7.56 3.69
C TRP A 185 -33.95 -7.77 4.85
N VAL A 186 -33.71 -8.83 5.63
CA VAL A 186 -34.53 -9.16 6.80
C VAL A 186 -34.16 -8.23 7.95
N SER A 187 -35.18 -7.65 8.60
CA SER A 187 -35.06 -6.81 9.78
C SER A 187 -35.96 -7.33 10.91
N VAL A 188 -35.75 -6.83 12.13
CA VAL A 188 -36.53 -7.26 13.31
C VAL A 188 -38.03 -6.99 13.14
N ASN A 189 -38.39 -6.04 12.28
CA ASN A 189 -39.78 -5.62 12.03
C ASN A 189 -40.34 -6.13 10.68
N GLY A 190 -39.65 -7.07 10.01
CA GLY A 190 -40.06 -7.63 8.73
C GLY A 190 -38.96 -7.52 7.67
N TYR A 191 -39.26 -6.91 6.53
CA TYR A 191 -38.30 -6.72 5.45
C TYR A 191 -38.09 -5.24 5.20
N ASP A 192 -36.85 -4.81 5.31
CA ASP A 192 -36.46 -3.44 4.99
C ASP A 192 -35.97 -3.40 3.55
N ARG A 193 -36.32 -2.31 2.87
CA ARG A 193 -35.91 -2.06 1.50
C ARG A 193 -35.26 -0.69 1.39
N ASN A 194 -34.13 -0.63 0.71
CA ASN A 194 -33.49 0.64 0.40
C ASN A 194 -32.67 0.56 -0.88
N PHE A 195 -32.38 1.70 -1.48
CA PHE A 195 -31.37 1.77 -2.54
C PHE A 195 -29.98 1.66 -1.92
N LYS A 196 -29.16 0.83 -2.54
CA LYS A 196 -27.74 0.69 -2.23
C LYS A 196 -26.89 0.96 -3.48
N ILE A 197 -25.81 1.68 -3.28
CA ILE A 197 -24.81 2.05 -4.27
C ILE A 197 -24.16 0.78 -4.82
N ALA A 198 -24.27 0.61 -6.14
CA ALA A 198 -23.67 -0.49 -6.89
C ALA A 198 -22.43 -0.04 -7.65
N ASN A 199 -22.47 1.14 -8.26
CA ASN A 199 -21.32 1.76 -8.91
C ASN A 199 -21.21 3.24 -8.56
N VAL A 200 -19.98 3.71 -8.36
CA VAL A 200 -19.66 5.12 -8.24
C VAL A 200 -18.53 5.47 -9.20
N THR A 201 -18.66 6.57 -9.91
CA THR A 201 -17.52 7.22 -10.58
C THR A 201 -17.35 8.61 -9.98
N ILE A 202 -16.20 8.86 -9.35
CA ILE A 202 -15.84 10.19 -8.85
C ILE A 202 -14.87 10.82 -9.84
N GLY A 203 -15.14 12.05 -10.25
CA GLY A 203 -14.28 12.84 -11.13
C GLY A 203 -14.29 14.32 -10.73
N GLY A 204 -13.89 15.18 -11.67
CA GLY A 204 -13.74 16.62 -11.42
C GLY A 204 -12.27 16.98 -11.17
N GLY A 205 -11.98 17.94 -10.31
CA GLY A 205 -10.63 18.50 -10.21
C GLY A 205 -9.55 17.51 -9.77
N CYS A 206 -9.89 16.52 -8.93
CA CYS A 206 -9.03 15.37 -8.61
C CYS A 206 -7.58 15.73 -8.24
N THR A 207 -7.42 16.77 -7.42
CA THR A 207 -6.11 17.31 -7.05
C THR A 207 -5.29 16.35 -6.17
N GLU A 208 -5.97 15.43 -5.47
CA GLU A 208 -5.38 14.64 -4.37
C GLU A 208 -5.19 13.15 -4.70
N PHE A 209 -5.77 12.66 -5.79
CA PHE A 209 -5.64 11.27 -6.24
C PHE A 209 -6.07 11.15 -7.71
N GLY A 210 -5.45 10.24 -8.45
CA GLY A 210 -5.81 9.94 -9.84
C GLY A 210 -5.40 11.04 -10.83
N VAL A 211 -6.07 11.11 -11.97
CA VAL A 211 -5.77 12.05 -13.05
C VAL A 211 -6.31 13.44 -12.71
N LEU A 212 -5.41 14.42 -12.66
CA LEU A 212 -5.75 15.83 -12.45
C LEU A 212 -6.54 16.38 -13.63
N ASN A 213 -7.67 17.03 -13.37
CA ASN A 213 -8.44 17.73 -14.39
C ASN A 213 -8.58 19.21 -14.08
N LEU A 214 -7.68 20.01 -14.68
CA LEU A 214 -7.63 21.45 -14.51
C LEU A 214 -8.90 22.17 -15.01
N ASN A 215 -9.76 21.54 -15.81
CA ASN A 215 -11.04 22.15 -16.21
C ASN A 215 -12.00 22.35 -15.04
N HIS A 216 -11.83 21.55 -13.98
CA HIS A 216 -12.68 21.56 -12.79
C HIS A 216 -11.96 22.10 -11.57
N THR A 217 -10.87 22.84 -11.77
CA THR A 217 -10.15 23.54 -10.72
C THR A 217 -10.11 25.02 -11.06
N ASP A 218 -10.77 25.83 -10.25
CA ASP A 218 -10.72 27.29 -10.38
C ASP A 218 -9.46 27.77 -9.68
N LEU A 219 -8.39 27.77 -10.48
CA LEU A 219 -7.13 28.38 -10.10
C LEU A 219 -7.32 29.89 -10.29
N LEU A 220 -7.13 30.64 -9.21
CA LEU A 220 -7.26 32.11 -9.17
C LEU A 220 -6.52 32.83 -10.31
N ASP A 221 -5.60 32.16 -11.00
CA ASP A 221 -4.92 32.66 -12.20
C ASP A 221 -4.60 31.57 -13.25
N ARG A 222 -5.61 30.80 -13.67
CA ARG A 222 -5.45 29.64 -14.57
C ARG A 222 -4.77 29.97 -15.90
N GLU A 223 -5.08 31.10 -16.53
CA GLU A 223 -4.46 31.52 -17.80
C GLU A 223 -2.97 31.84 -17.61
N ASN A 224 -2.61 32.53 -16.52
CA ASN A 224 -1.24 32.94 -16.24
C ASN A 224 -0.39 31.75 -15.77
N ALA A 225 -0.97 30.82 -14.98
CA ALA A 225 -0.34 29.55 -14.64
C ALA A 225 -0.12 28.67 -15.89
N LEU A 226 -1.13 28.51 -16.75
CA LEU A 226 -0.97 27.80 -18.02
C LEU A 226 0.01 28.50 -18.97
N GLN A 227 0.09 29.83 -18.99
CA GLN A 227 1.11 30.56 -19.76
C GLN A 227 2.52 30.40 -19.18
N LYS A 228 2.67 30.45 -17.85
CA LYS A 228 3.94 30.16 -17.14
C LYS A 228 4.38 28.71 -17.34
N LEU A 229 3.44 27.77 -17.52
CA LEU A 229 3.69 26.35 -17.82
C LEU A 229 3.95 26.05 -19.30
N LYS A 230 3.22 26.69 -20.22
CA LYS A 230 3.37 26.53 -21.68
C LYS A 230 4.63 27.16 -22.23
N LYS A 231 5.24 28.09 -21.50
CA LYS A 231 6.62 28.48 -21.76
C LYS A 231 7.52 27.34 -21.29
N GLU A 232 7.77 26.37 -22.16
CA GLU A 232 8.76 25.29 -21.98
C GLU A 232 10.18 25.81 -21.63
N THR A 233 10.38 27.14 -21.70
CA THR A 233 11.58 27.88 -21.32
C THR A 233 11.47 28.67 -20.01
N ASN A 234 10.39 28.56 -19.24
CA ASN A 234 10.28 29.26 -17.95
C ASN A 234 11.33 28.69 -16.97
N PRO A 235 12.36 29.46 -16.58
CA PRO A 235 13.43 28.99 -15.70
C PRO A 235 12.92 28.49 -14.35
N GLU A 236 11.78 29.01 -13.89
CA GLU A 236 11.15 28.67 -12.61
C GLU A 236 10.55 27.26 -12.61
N VAL A 237 9.81 26.94 -13.68
CA VAL A 237 9.24 25.60 -13.89
C VAL A 237 10.36 24.60 -14.18
N LYS A 238 11.37 24.99 -14.97
CA LYS A 238 12.54 24.15 -15.23
C LYS A 238 13.31 23.85 -13.95
N ALA A 239 13.53 24.83 -13.07
CA ALA A 239 14.17 24.63 -11.78
C ALA A 239 13.40 23.65 -10.88
N LEU A 240 12.07 23.64 -10.95
CA LEU A 240 11.24 22.64 -10.28
C LEU A 240 11.50 21.22 -10.80
N PHE A 241 11.51 21.03 -12.11
CA PHE A 241 11.88 19.74 -12.69
C PHE A 241 13.32 19.35 -12.36
N ASP A 242 14.26 20.30 -12.31
CA ASP A 242 15.66 20.05 -11.95
C ASP A 242 15.81 19.64 -10.47
N LEU A 243 14.88 20.02 -9.57
CA LEU A 243 14.89 19.53 -8.19
C LEU A 243 14.58 18.03 -8.13
N PHE A 244 13.51 17.59 -8.80
CA PHE A 244 13.01 16.20 -8.73
C PHE A 244 13.66 15.25 -9.71
N THR A 245 14.10 15.76 -10.85
CA THR A 245 14.77 15.04 -11.93
C THR A 245 16.05 15.79 -12.35
N PRO A 246 17.05 15.93 -11.45
CA PRO A 246 18.27 16.63 -11.79
C PRO A 246 18.91 16.05 -13.06
N SER A 247 19.38 16.92 -13.95
CA SER A 247 19.97 16.51 -15.23
C SER A 247 21.08 15.47 -15.09
N TYR A 248 21.88 15.53 -14.02
CA TYR A 248 22.94 14.55 -13.76
C TYR A 248 22.41 13.12 -13.48
N MET A 249 21.21 12.96 -12.92
CA MET A 249 20.63 11.63 -12.67
C MET A 249 20.36 10.87 -13.97
N LYS A 250 20.24 11.56 -15.11
CA LYS A 250 20.09 10.93 -16.43
C LYS A 250 21.36 10.26 -16.93
N TYR A 251 22.52 10.56 -16.35
CA TYR A 251 23.83 10.10 -16.82
C TYR A 251 24.49 9.05 -15.93
N TYR A 252 23.94 8.78 -14.75
CA TYR A 252 24.51 7.82 -13.79
C TYR A 252 23.59 6.60 -13.66
N GLU A 253 24.06 5.44 -14.14
CA GLU A 253 23.37 4.15 -14.04
C GLU A 253 23.04 3.77 -12.58
N ASP A 254 23.81 4.28 -11.61
CA ASP A 254 23.61 4.07 -10.17
C ASP A 254 22.23 4.54 -9.63
N PHE A 255 21.50 5.34 -10.41
CA PHE A 255 20.16 5.83 -10.07
C PHE A 255 19.02 5.12 -10.82
N GLU A 256 19.29 4.23 -11.79
CA GLU A 256 18.24 3.62 -12.64
C GLU A 256 17.17 2.84 -11.86
N ASN A 257 17.42 2.50 -10.59
CA ASN A 257 16.48 1.75 -9.73
C ASN A 257 16.28 2.36 -8.34
N LYS A 258 16.53 3.68 -8.14
CA LYS A 258 16.41 4.33 -6.82
C LYS A 258 15.63 5.64 -6.91
N ILE A 259 14.88 5.94 -5.85
CA ILE A 259 14.17 7.22 -5.72
C ILE A 259 15.14 8.37 -5.36
N PRO A 260 14.96 9.58 -5.92
CA PRO A 260 15.90 10.68 -5.75
C PRO A 260 15.84 11.29 -4.35
N LYS A 261 16.98 11.51 -3.70
CA LYS A 261 17.04 12.14 -2.37
C LYS A 261 17.43 13.62 -2.40
N VAL A 262 17.93 14.10 -3.53
CA VAL A 262 18.59 15.42 -3.62
C VAL A 262 17.59 16.58 -3.52
N TRP A 263 16.36 16.42 -4.01
CA TRP A 263 15.32 17.44 -3.91
C TRP A 263 15.06 17.91 -2.46
N MET A 264 15.24 17.02 -1.47
CA MET A 264 15.11 17.37 -0.05
C MET A 264 16.17 18.38 0.44
N GLN A 265 17.22 18.67 -0.33
CA GLN A 265 18.17 19.74 0.01
C GLN A 265 17.52 21.13 -0.10
N GLY A 266 16.48 21.25 -0.94
CA GLY A 266 15.69 22.46 -1.14
C GLY A 266 14.68 22.76 -0.04
N PHE A 267 14.66 21.99 1.06
CA PHE A 267 13.79 22.30 2.20
C PHE A 267 14.19 23.60 2.90
N GLU A 268 13.16 24.35 3.31
CA GLU A 268 13.30 25.51 4.18
C GLU A 268 14.06 25.12 5.45
N LYS A 269 15.10 25.89 5.79
CA LYS A 269 16.02 25.56 6.88
C LYS A 269 15.42 25.87 8.24
N SER A 270 14.49 26.82 8.31
CA SER A 270 13.75 27.11 9.54
C SER A 270 12.64 26.08 9.78
N PRO A 271 12.69 25.29 10.87
CA PRO A 271 11.65 24.31 11.19
C PRO A 271 10.27 24.93 11.43
N ARG A 272 10.22 26.22 11.78
CA ARG A 272 8.96 26.95 11.97
C ARG A 272 8.24 27.21 10.65
N ASN A 273 9.02 27.38 9.57
CA ASN A 273 8.52 27.74 8.25
C ASN A 273 8.36 26.52 7.32
N LEU A 274 8.96 25.38 7.70
CA LEU A 274 8.78 24.10 7.01
C LEU A 274 7.61 23.31 7.62
N ARG A 275 6.62 22.96 6.81
CA ARG A 275 5.52 22.06 7.20
C ARG A 275 5.56 20.77 6.39
N ILE A 276 5.87 19.65 7.03
CA ILE A 276 5.83 18.33 6.40
C ILE A 276 4.74 17.49 7.05
N THR A 277 3.91 16.84 6.25
CA THR A 277 2.96 15.82 6.68
C THR A 277 3.12 14.56 5.83
N VAL A 278 3.03 13.40 6.48
CA VAL A 278 3.05 12.10 5.81
C VAL A 278 1.76 11.38 6.14
N CYS A 279 1.03 10.91 5.13
CA CYS A 279 -0.20 10.17 5.38
C CYS A 279 0.06 8.90 6.17
N ASP A 280 -0.60 8.79 7.33
CA ASP A 280 -0.82 7.51 8.01
C ASP A 280 -2.19 6.95 7.57
N GLN A 281 -2.16 5.79 6.91
CA GLN A 281 -3.36 5.12 6.42
C GLN A 281 -4.29 4.65 7.54
N ARG A 282 -3.79 4.46 8.76
CA ARG A 282 -4.58 4.04 9.91
C ARG A 282 -5.12 5.20 10.74
N GLU A 283 -4.59 6.42 10.57
CA GLU A 283 -5.07 7.61 11.28
C GLU A 283 -6.21 8.34 10.57
N VAL A 284 -7.38 8.42 11.20
CA VAL A 284 -8.62 8.90 10.56
C VAL A 284 -8.67 10.42 10.46
N HIS A 285 -8.06 11.13 11.41
CA HIS A 285 -8.31 12.57 11.58
C HIS A 285 -7.27 13.45 10.89
N GLN A 286 -5.99 13.28 11.22
CA GLN A 286 -4.96 14.16 10.71
C GLN A 286 -3.63 13.43 10.57
N SER A 287 -2.97 13.66 9.45
CA SER A 287 -1.62 13.15 9.23
C SER A 287 -0.64 13.84 10.18
N PRO A 288 0.25 13.07 10.84
CA PRO A 288 1.20 13.64 11.77
C PRO A 288 2.11 14.65 11.07
N ARG A 289 2.51 15.69 11.81
CA ARG A 289 3.53 16.64 11.33
C ARG A 289 4.92 16.05 11.58
N TYR A 290 5.76 16.06 10.55
CA TYR A 290 7.12 15.56 10.59
C TYR A 290 8.10 16.72 10.71
N SER A 291 9.15 16.52 11.51
CA SER A 291 10.39 17.28 11.35
C SER A 291 11.11 16.86 10.06
N GLU A 292 12.06 17.68 9.60
CA GLU A 292 12.93 17.29 8.49
C GLU A 292 13.67 15.96 8.77
N THR A 293 14.14 15.75 10.00
CA THR A 293 14.87 14.53 10.38
C THR A 293 13.98 13.29 10.35
N GLN A 294 12.75 13.39 10.86
CA GLN A 294 11.76 12.32 10.77
C GLN A 294 11.42 12.02 9.32
N PHE A 295 11.19 13.05 8.49
CA PHE A 295 10.87 12.84 7.09
C PHE A 295 12.02 12.18 6.33
N ARG A 296 13.27 12.56 6.59
CA ARG A 296 14.44 11.92 5.98
C ARG A 296 14.57 10.45 6.38
N SER A 297 14.22 10.12 7.63
CA SER A 297 14.15 8.72 8.09
C SER A 297 13.07 7.94 7.33
N TRP A 298 11.84 8.47 7.30
CA TRP A 298 10.72 7.90 6.55
C TRP A 298 11.08 7.73 5.06
N TYR A 299 11.60 8.76 4.39
CA TYR A 299 11.94 8.71 2.97
C TYR A 299 13.06 7.70 2.66
N LYS A 300 14.00 7.50 3.60
CA LYS A 300 15.02 6.46 3.48
C LYS A 300 14.37 5.07 3.49
N ARG A 301 13.41 4.81 4.38
CA ARG A 301 12.70 3.53 4.48
C ARG A 301 11.72 3.33 3.33
N PHE A 302 11.05 4.40 2.91
CA PHE A 302 10.25 4.44 1.71
C PHE A 302 11.07 3.99 0.50
N GLY A 303 12.26 4.55 0.26
CA GLY A 303 13.14 4.13 -0.85
C GLY A 303 13.85 2.80 -0.68
N GLN A 304 13.78 2.19 0.50
CA GLN A 304 14.25 0.81 0.74
C GLN A 304 13.15 -0.19 0.34
N MET A 305 11.89 0.15 0.60
CA MET A 305 10.72 -0.68 0.28
C MET A 305 10.22 -0.48 -1.15
N TRP A 306 10.30 0.73 -1.69
CA TRP A 306 9.69 1.13 -2.96
C TRP A 306 10.74 1.60 -3.94
N HIS A 307 10.65 1.12 -5.18
CA HIS A 307 11.60 1.46 -6.24
C HIS A 307 10.89 1.53 -7.60
N PRO A 308 11.43 2.27 -8.59
CA PRO A 308 10.89 2.25 -9.93
C PRO A 308 11.06 0.89 -10.57
N LYS A 309 10.16 0.56 -11.50
CA LYS A 309 10.30 -0.65 -12.32
C LYS A 309 11.56 -0.52 -13.19
N LYS A 310 12.31 -1.61 -13.32
CA LYS A 310 13.54 -1.61 -14.13
C LYS A 310 13.25 -1.14 -15.56
N GLY A 311 13.98 -0.12 -16.00
CA GLY A 311 13.83 0.48 -17.32
C GLY A 311 12.74 1.56 -17.44
N ASP A 312 11.97 1.84 -16.39
CA ASP A 312 11.02 2.95 -16.36
C ASP A 312 11.74 4.27 -16.06
N LYS A 313 12.06 5.03 -17.12
CA LYS A 313 12.77 6.31 -17.02
C LYS A 313 11.85 7.50 -16.70
N ASP A 314 10.54 7.32 -16.82
CA ASP A 314 9.52 8.37 -16.67
C ASP A 314 8.61 8.10 -15.44
N TYR A 315 9.15 7.40 -14.45
CA TYR A 315 8.44 7.04 -13.23
C TYR A 315 8.09 8.23 -12.33
N ILE A 316 8.66 9.42 -12.58
CA ILE A 316 8.34 10.66 -11.87
C ILE A 316 7.60 11.60 -12.82
N LYS A 317 6.42 12.05 -12.41
CA LYS A 317 5.63 13.07 -13.11
C LYS A 317 5.45 14.27 -12.19
N VAL A 318 5.63 15.47 -12.72
CA VAL A 318 5.36 16.72 -11.99
C VAL A 318 4.21 17.45 -12.67
N GLN A 319 3.20 17.80 -11.89
CA GLN A 319 2.03 18.53 -12.32
C GLN A 319 1.90 19.79 -11.48
N VAL A 320 1.99 20.96 -12.11
CA VAL A 320 1.80 22.22 -11.41
C VAL A 320 0.30 22.45 -11.23
N LEU A 321 -0.09 22.67 -9.99
CA LEU A 321 -1.47 22.97 -9.60
C LEU A 321 -1.70 24.47 -9.63
N GLU A 322 -0.77 25.27 -9.12
CA GLU A 322 -0.89 26.73 -9.08
C GLU A 322 0.50 27.38 -9.22
N ALA A 323 0.58 28.53 -9.91
CA ALA A 323 1.81 29.32 -9.99
C ALA A 323 1.46 30.82 -10.01
N ASN A 324 1.82 31.53 -8.94
CA ASN A 324 1.59 32.96 -8.78
C ASN A 324 2.86 33.63 -8.22
N ASP A 325 2.81 34.93 -7.92
CA ASP A 325 3.98 35.67 -7.42
C ASP A 325 4.39 35.27 -6.00
N ALA A 326 3.51 34.60 -5.26
CA ALA A 326 3.79 34.06 -3.93
C ALA A 326 4.45 32.67 -3.97
N GLY A 327 4.43 31.97 -5.10
CA GLY A 327 5.10 30.68 -5.29
C GLY A 327 4.38 29.71 -6.23
N ILE A 328 4.87 28.47 -6.23
CA ILE A 328 4.37 27.37 -7.05
C ILE A 328 3.85 26.26 -6.13
N THR A 329 2.65 25.77 -6.40
CA THR A 329 2.10 24.54 -5.81
C THR A 329 2.15 23.44 -6.87
N ALA A 330 2.75 22.30 -6.53
CA ALA A 330 2.89 21.17 -7.45
C ALA A 330 2.52 19.84 -6.80
N ARG A 331 2.06 18.90 -7.63
CA ARG A 331 1.92 17.48 -7.31
C ARG A 331 3.00 16.71 -8.06
N VAL A 332 3.80 15.94 -7.33
CA VAL A 332 4.81 15.04 -7.85
C VAL A 332 4.31 13.62 -7.63
N THR A 333 4.09 12.88 -8.72
CA THR A 333 3.65 11.48 -8.68
C THR A 333 4.85 10.59 -8.99
N MET A 334 5.12 9.61 -8.13
CA MET A 334 6.15 8.59 -8.32
C MET A 334 5.50 7.23 -8.53
N ARG A 335 5.68 6.61 -9.69
CA ARG A 335 5.23 5.25 -9.98
C ARG A 335 6.26 4.24 -9.51
N LEU A 336 5.93 3.47 -8.47
CA LEU A 336 6.86 2.59 -7.79
C LEU A 336 6.27 1.21 -7.56
N GLN A 337 7.13 0.20 -7.48
CA GLN A 337 6.77 -1.16 -7.10
C GLN A 337 7.41 -1.53 -5.74
N PRO A 338 6.78 -2.44 -4.98
CA PRO A 338 7.27 -2.85 -3.67
C PRO A 338 8.31 -3.98 -3.75
N GLY A 339 9.20 -4.01 -2.75
CA GLY A 339 10.03 -5.16 -2.42
C GLY A 339 11.10 -5.49 -3.46
N ALA A 340 11.35 -6.79 -3.64
CA ALA A 340 12.38 -7.31 -4.54
C ALA A 340 11.83 -7.89 -5.85
N ASN A 341 10.51 -8.05 -5.95
CA ASN A 341 9.86 -8.75 -7.04
C ASN A 341 9.72 -7.84 -8.28
N GLU A 342 10.40 -8.19 -9.37
CA GLU A 342 10.37 -7.42 -10.63
C GLU A 342 8.99 -7.43 -11.32
N THR A 343 8.10 -8.36 -10.97
CA THR A 343 6.74 -8.46 -11.52
C THR A 343 5.67 -7.93 -10.57
N ALA A 344 6.05 -7.24 -9.49
CA ALA A 344 5.08 -6.64 -8.58
C ALA A 344 4.25 -5.55 -9.30
N LEU A 345 3.02 -5.33 -8.81
CA LEU A 345 2.19 -4.24 -9.31
C LEU A 345 2.85 -2.90 -8.96
N THR A 346 2.73 -1.95 -9.88
CA THR A 346 3.17 -0.57 -9.67
C THR A 346 2.05 0.25 -9.10
N TYR A 347 2.41 1.21 -8.26
CA TYR A 347 1.49 2.14 -7.62
C TYR A 347 1.99 3.57 -7.75
N ASP A 348 1.06 4.51 -7.90
CA ASP A 348 1.36 5.92 -7.99
C ASP A 348 1.37 6.54 -6.58
N PHE A 349 2.49 7.17 -6.21
CA PHE A 349 2.67 7.86 -4.93
C PHE A 349 2.69 9.36 -5.15
N ASP A 350 1.67 10.05 -4.63
CA ASP A 350 1.54 11.49 -4.80
C ASP A 350 2.12 12.29 -3.63
N PHE A 351 2.98 13.25 -3.97
CA PHE A 351 3.57 14.24 -3.08
C PHE A 351 3.07 15.61 -3.51
N LYS A 352 2.36 16.30 -2.63
CA LYS A 352 1.90 17.67 -2.89
C LYS A 352 2.79 18.63 -2.13
N MET A 353 3.22 19.72 -2.76
CA MET A 353 4.18 20.63 -2.15
C MET A 353 4.03 22.06 -2.62
N GLY A 354 4.43 22.99 -1.77
CA GLY A 354 4.54 24.40 -2.09
C GLY A 354 5.98 24.87 -2.03
N ILE A 355 6.32 25.68 -3.01
CA ILE A 355 7.69 26.11 -3.27
C ILE A 355 7.68 27.60 -3.52
N GLN A 356 8.57 28.32 -2.86
CA GLN A 356 8.67 29.76 -2.93
C GLN A 356 10.09 30.18 -3.30
N PHE A 357 10.20 31.23 -4.11
CA PHE A 357 11.49 31.78 -4.47
C PHE A 357 11.98 32.76 -3.41
N ASN A 358 13.27 32.73 -3.12
CA ASN A 358 13.97 33.70 -2.30
C ASN A 358 13.46 33.83 -0.84
N VAL A 359 12.90 32.76 -0.28
CA VAL A 359 12.58 32.70 1.15
C VAL A 359 13.85 32.96 1.96
N GLY A 360 13.80 33.94 2.86
CA GLY A 360 14.95 34.34 3.68
C GLY A 360 16.13 34.94 2.90
N CYS A 361 15.89 35.56 1.74
CA CYS A 361 16.92 36.19 0.90
C CYS A 361 17.99 35.20 0.36
N THR A 362 17.59 33.95 0.12
CA THR A 362 18.49 32.86 -0.28
C THR A 362 18.74 32.76 -1.79
N ASN A 363 18.05 33.56 -2.61
CA ASN A 363 18.09 33.57 -4.07
C ASN A 363 17.91 32.17 -4.72
N ARG A 364 17.08 31.32 -4.11
CA ARG A 364 16.79 29.96 -4.59
C ARG A 364 15.32 29.59 -4.36
N TRP A 365 14.86 28.60 -5.10
CA TRP A 365 13.58 27.93 -4.84
C TRP A 365 13.68 27.07 -3.59
N THR A 366 12.73 27.25 -2.69
CA THR A 366 12.70 26.58 -1.39
C THR A 366 11.34 25.93 -1.16
N VAL A 367 11.33 24.65 -0.79
CA VAL A 367 10.12 23.93 -0.39
C VAL A 367 9.73 24.39 1.01
N THR A 368 8.57 25.02 1.13
CA THR A 368 8.04 25.54 2.40
C THR A 368 7.04 24.59 3.03
N TRP A 369 6.36 23.76 2.24
CA TRP A 369 5.55 22.67 2.76
C TRP A 369 5.48 21.47 1.82
N LEU A 370 5.21 20.31 2.43
CA LEU A 370 5.12 19.01 1.78
C LEU A 370 4.01 18.19 2.44
N ASP A 371 3.20 17.51 1.64
CA ASP A 371 2.19 16.56 2.07
C ASP A 371 2.30 15.28 1.22
N VAL A 372 2.64 14.16 1.86
CA VAL A 372 2.61 12.84 1.21
C VAL A 372 1.19 12.31 1.30
N LEU A 373 0.54 12.15 0.16
CA LEU A 373 -0.88 11.82 0.09
C LEU A 373 -1.13 10.33 0.36
N CYS A 374 -2.29 10.03 0.91
CA CYS A 374 -2.70 8.65 1.20
C CYS A 374 -2.98 7.89 -0.09
N GLN A 375 -2.48 6.66 -0.19
CA GLN A 375 -2.85 5.74 -1.27
C GLN A 375 -4.04 4.88 -0.82
N PRO A 376 -5.27 5.11 -1.35
CA PRO A 376 -6.47 4.42 -0.86
C PRO A 376 -6.53 2.94 -1.26
N HIS A 377 -5.77 2.52 -2.28
CA HIS A 377 -5.81 1.18 -2.86
C HIS A 377 -4.78 0.21 -2.25
N ILE A 378 -3.87 0.68 -1.39
CA ILE A 378 -2.80 -0.11 -0.76
C ILE A 378 -3.02 -0.12 0.75
N ASP A 379 -2.62 -1.17 1.46
CA ASP A 379 -2.32 -1.11 2.89
C ASP A 379 -0.81 -1.19 3.09
N PHE A 380 -0.18 -0.10 3.53
CA PHE A 380 1.28 0.00 3.63
C PHE A 380 1.86 -1.00 4.59
N MET A 381 1.15 -1.33 5.67
CA MET A 381 1.65 -2.30 6.63
C MET A 381 1.59 -3.71 6.04
N GLU A 382 0.49 -4.08 5.39
CA GLU A 382 0.38 -5.39 4.74
C GLU A 382 1.37 -5.54 3.59
N GLU A 383 1.52 -4.53 2.73
CA GLU A 383 2.45 -4.59 1.60
C GLU A 383 3.90 -4.67 2.08
N ASN A 384 4.25 -3.93 3.14
CA ASN A 384 5.58 -4.02 3.76
C ASN A 384 5.82 -5.41 4.35
N TYR A 385 4.83 -5.99 5.05
CA TYR A 385 4.92 -7.35 5.60
C TYR A 385 5.12 -8.40 4.49
N LEU A 386 4.39 -8.28 3.38
CA LEU A 386 4.48 -9.19 2.23
C LEU A 386 5.84 -9.10 1.52
N SER A 387 6.42 -7.91 1.45
CA SER A 387 7.63 -7.65 0.66
C SER A 387 8.93 -7.70 1.46
N MET A 388 8.90 -7.37 2.76
CA MET A 388 10.08 -7.22 3.61
C MET A 388 10.96 -8.46 3.59
N ARG A 389 10.37 -9.66 3.68
CA ARG A 389 11.14 -10.91 3.64
C ARG A 389 11.92 -11.04 2.34
N GLY A 390 11.27 -10.81 1.20
CA GLY A 390 11.93 -10.88 -0.11
C GLY A 390 13.04 -9.84 -0.26
N LEU A 391 12.81 -8.62 0.25
CA LEU A 391 13.80 -7.56 0.26
C LEU A 391 15.02 -7.92 1.12
N PHE A 392 14.80 -8.38 2.35
CA PHE A 392 15.85 -8.85 3.24
C PHE A 392 16.66 -9.97 2.58
N MET A 393 15.99 -10.94 1.97
CA MET A 393 16.66 -12.06 1.31
C MET A 393 17.50 -11.62 0.11
N LYS A 394 16.99 -10.72 -0.74
CA LYS A 394 17.74 -10.17 -1.88
C LYS A 394 19.00 -9.45 -1.42
N GLU A 395 18.89 -8.60 -0.42
CA GLU A 395 20.01 -7.85 0.15
C GLU A 395 21.03 -8.77 0.82
N LEU A 396 20.56 -9.77 1.56
CA LEU A 396 21.41 -10.77 2.21
C LEU A 396 22.21 -11.57 1.16
N ILE A 397 21.54 -12.09 0.13
CA ILE A 397 22.18 -12.86 -0.95
C ILE A 397 23.19 -11.99 -1.71
N SER A 398 22.79 -10.78 -2.12
CA SER A 398 23.69 -9.84 -2.82
C SER A 398 24.96 -9.56 -2.01
N THR A 399 24.83 -9.33 -0.71
CA THR A 399 25.98 -9.07 0.16
C THR A 399 26.87 -10.32 0.29
N TYR A 400 26.28 -11.53 0.33
CA TYR A 400 27.03 -12.79 0.34
C TYR A 400 27.84 -13.04 -0.95
N GLU A 401 27.38 -12.56 -2.09
CA GLU A 401 28.09 -12.72 -3.36
C GLU A 401 29.31 -11.80 -3.48
N GLU A 402 29.32 -10.68 -2.76
CA GLU A 402 30.35 -9.64 -2.81
C GLU A 402 31.40 -9.75 -1.69
N GLU A 403 31.02 -10.26 -0.50
CA GLU A 403 31.87 -10.31 0.69
C GLU A 403 32.59 -11.65 0.86
N ASP A 404 33.90 -11.62 1.15
CA ASP A 404 34.69 -12.84 1.41
C ASP A 404 34.30 -13.55 2.71
N ASN A 405 33.80 -12.79 3.70
CA ASN A 405 33.49 -13.24 5.06
C ASN A 405 31.98 -13.28 5.33
N TRP A 406 31.48 -14.43 5.78
CA TRP A 406 30.03 -14.64 5.93
C TRP A 406 29.40 -13.75 7.01
N TYR A 407 30.15 -13.29 8.03
CA TYR A 407 29.63 -12.42 9.09
C TYR A 407 29.46 -10.97 8.63
N THR A 408 30.20 -10.52 7.61
CA THR A 408 29.99 -9.16 7.05
C THR A 408 28.74 -9.10 6.19
N ALA A 409 28.29 -10.22 5.61
CA ALA A 409 27.01 -10.30 4.90
C ALA A 409 25.80 -9.97 5.78
N LEU A 410 25.91 -10.19 7.09
CA LEU A 410 24.86 -9.86 8.06
C LEU A 410 24.86 -8.39 8.49
N ASN A 411 25.79 -7.56 7.99
CA ASN A 411 25.64 -6.09 8.03
C ASN A 411 24.35 -5.61 7.36
N VAL A 412 23.72 -6.44 6.51
CA VAL A 412 22.38 -6.18 6.00
C VAL A 412 21.36 -5.92 7.11
N LEU A 413 21.53 -6.53 8.30
CA LEU A 413 20.65 -6.30 9.46
C LEU A 413 20.61 -4.83 9.87
N LYS A 414 21.71 -4.08 9.69
CA LYS A 414 21.78 -2.64 9.95
C LYS A 414 20.85 -1.82 9.04
N LYS A 415 20.47 -2.39 7.88
CA LYS A 415 19.45 -1.79 7.00
C LYS A 415 18.03 -2.02 7.54
N PHE A 416 17.81 -2.97 8.44
CA PHE A 416 16.49 -3.34 8.97
C PHE A 416 16.36 -3.13 10.48
N GLU A 417 17.36 -2.51 11.13
CA GLU A 417 17.32 -2.14 12.54
C GLU A 417 16.95 -0.67 12.74
N LYS A 418 16.31 -0.41 13.87
CA LYS A 418 16.05 0.95 14.39
C LYS A 418 16.84 1.16 15.67
N ASP A 419 16.64 0.25 16.61
CA ASP A 419 17.40 0.09 17.83
C ASP A 419 18.29 -1.16 17.73
N PRO A 420 19.33 -1.30 18.57
CA PRO A 420 20.19 -2.47 18.55
C PRO A 420 19.40 -3.78 18.64
N ILE A 421 19.55 -4.63 17.64
CA ILE A 421 18.90 -5.94 17.59
C ILE A 421 19.40 -6.80 18.76
N THR A 422 18.48 -7.53 19.39
CA THR A 422 18.82 -8.53 20.41
C THR A 422 18.83 -9.93 19.80
N THR A 423 19.62 -10.85 20.37
CA THR A 423 19.78 -12.19 19.79
C THR A 423 19.70 -13.29 20.84
N SER A 424 19.07 -14.40 20.47
CA SER A 424 19.06 -15.65 21.22
C SER A 424 19.65 -16.76 20.34
N VAL A 425 20.59 -17.54 20.85
CA VAL A 425 21.23 -18.61 20.06
C VAL A 425 21.17 -19.94 20.78
N CYS A 426 20.72 -20.95 20.06
CA CYS A 426 20.89 -22.33 20.47
C CYS A 426 22.30 -22.84 20.10
N PHE A 427 23.08 -23.19 21.10
CA PHE A 427 24.38 -23.87 20.92
C PHE A 427 24.24 -25.40 20.95
N LEU A 428 23.36 -25.88 21.82
CA LEU A 428 22.91 -27.27 21.95
C LEU A 428 21.42 -27.23 22.35
N PRO A 429 20.62 -28.30 22.15
CA PRO A 429 19.21 -28.33 22.57
C PRO A 429 18.95 -27.94 24.03
N THR A 430 19.99 -27.99 24.87
CA THR A 430 19.96 -27.64 26.30
C THR A 430 20.73 -26.36 26.67
N ASP A 431 21.34 -25.63 25.72
CA ASP A 431 22.14 -24.42 25.96
C ASP A 431 21.71 -23.32 24.98
N VAL A 432 20.62 -22.62 25.32
CA VAL A 432 20.18 -21.39 24.66
C VAL A 432 20.70 -20.22 25.48
N ARG A 433 21.48 -19.32 24.87
CA ARG A 433 21.94 -18.10 25.55
C ARG A 433 21.38 -16.88 24.84
N GLU A 434 20.92 -15.95 25.66
CA GLU A 434 20.70 -14.57 25.22
C GLU A 434 22.04 -13.86 25.11
N ALA A 435 22.21 -13.10 24.05
CA ALA A 435 23.38 -12.29 23.86
C ALA A 435 22.98 -10.89 23.38
N LYS A 436 23.62 -9.89 23.99
CA LYS A 436 23.30 -8.47 23.81
C LYS A 436 23.93 -7.86 22.55
N ASN A 437 24.89 -8.56 21.92
CA ASN A 437 25.57 -8.09 20.72
C ASN A 437 25.40 -9.12 19.59
N VAL A 438 24.66 -8.73 18.55
CA VAL A 438 24.41 -9.54 17.35
C VAL A 438 25.71 -9.99 16.69
N ASP A 439 26.70 -9.11 16.56
CA ASP A 439 27.94 -9.42 15.85
C ASP A 439 28.75 -10.52 16.56
N ASP A 440 28.90 -10.44 17.89
CA ASP A 440 29.64 -11.42 18.68
C ASP A 440 28.92 -12.77 18.72
N THR A 441 27.60 -12.71 18.79
CA THR A 441 26.71 -13.88 18.82
C THR A 441 26.74 -14.65 17.52
N LEU A 442 26.74 -13.93 16.41
CA LEU A 442 26.86 -14.49 15.08
C LEU A 442 28.24 -15.10 14.87
N LYS A 443 29.33 -14.38 15.20
CA LYS A 443 30.69 -14.94 15.13
C LYS A 443 30.78 -16.27 15.87
N LEU A 444 30.24 -16.30 17.10
CA LEU A 444 30.22 -17.51 17.91
C LEU A 444 29.40 -18.65 17.28
N PHE A 445 28.19 -18.40 16.78
CA PHE A 445 27.37 -19.42 16.12
C PHE A 445 28.12 -20.10 14.97
N PHE A 446 28.84 -19.32 14.17
CA PHE A 446 29.53 -19.86 13.00
C PHE A 446 30.92 -20.41 13.28
N ASP A 447 31.63 -19.90 14.28
CA ASP A 447 32.84 -20.58 14.78
C ASP A 447 32.48 -21.99 15.23
N ILE A 448 31.31 -22.15 15.87
CA ILE A 448 30.74 -23.45 16.24
C ILE A 448 30.34 -24.24 14.98
N ALA A 449 29.58 -23.66 14.05
CA ALA A 449 29.19 -24.36 12.82
C ALA A 449 30.41 -24.86 12.02
N LYS A 450 31.46 -24.03 11.90
CA LYS A 450 32.72 -24.39 11.24
C LYS A 450 33.47 -25.47 12.01
N LYS A 451 33.59 -25.33 13.34
CA LYS A 451 34.30 -26.28 14.21
C LYS A 451 33.67 -27.67 14.23
N TYR A 452 32.34 -27.74 14.31
CA TYR A 452 31.63 -29.01 14.49
C TYR A 452 31.14 -29.64 13.19
N HIS A 453 30.94 -28.84 12.13
CA HIS A 453 30.36 -29.32 10.87
C HIS A 453 31.20 -29.03 9.62
N ASN A 454 32.35 -28.35 9.73
CA ASN A 454 33.19 -27.91 8.60
C ASN A 454 32.36 -27.34 7.42
N SER A 455 31.33 -26.55 7.76
CA SER A 455 30.25 -26.18 6.84
C SER A 455 30.12 -24.67 6.72
N THR A 456 29.78 -24.20 5.52
CA THR A 456 29.41 -22.81 5.22
C THR A 456 27.94 -22.72 4.81
N VAL A 457 27.31 -21.54 4.91
CA VAL A 457 26.00 -21.34 4.29
C VAL A 457 26.17 -21.40 2.77
N TRP A 458 25.38 -22.23 2.11
CA TRP A 458 25.43 -22.36 0.65
C TRP A 458 24.06 -22.15 -0.01
N GLY A 459 22.99 -22.05 0.78
CA GLY A 459 21.67 -21.70 0.27
C GLY A 459 20.66 -21.44 1.38
N VAL A 460 19.47 -21.00 0.98
CA VAL A 460 18.41 -20.56 1.88
C VAL A 460 17.05 -21.07 1.40
N PHE A 461 16.22 -21.50 2.33
CA PHE A 461 14.83 -21.87 2.09
C PHE A 461 13.87 -20.86 2.73
N THR A 462 12.84 -20.53 1.96
CA THR A 462 11.68 -19.76 2.43
C THR A 462 10.42 -20.59 2.19
N ASN A 463 9.70 -20.92 3.27
CA ASN A 463 8.46 -21.70 3.18
C ASN A 463 7.35 -21.21 4.13
N ASP A 464 7.61 -20.17 4.93
CA ASP A 464 6.58 -19.68 5.84
C ASP A 464 5.49 -18.98 5.05
N GLU A 465 4.24 -19.43 5.24
CA GLU A 465 3.09 -18.69 4.79
C GLU A 465 3.00 -17.38 5.56
N LEU A 466 2.85 -16.27 4.84
CA LEU A 466 2.60 -14.97 5.44
C LEU A 466 1.10 -14.87 5.78
N ILE A 467 0.78 -14.51 7.02
CA ILE A 467 -0.59 -14.46 7.53
C ILE A 467 -1.12 -13.03 7.44
N LEU A 468 -2.30 -12.86 6.84
CA LEU A 468 -3.01 -11.58 6.77
C LEU A 468 -4.27 -11.63 7.67
N PRO A 469 -4.70 -10.49 8.25
CA PRO A 469 -4.13 -9.16 8.11
C PRO A 469 -2.78 -9.01 8.85
N ALA A 470 -1.94 -8.09 8.37
CA ALA A 470 -0.70 -7.81 9.07
C ALA A 470 -0.97 -7.19 10.47
N GLU A 471 -0.09 -7.47 11.43
CA GLU A 471 -0.16 -7.04 12.83
C GLU A 471 1.07 -6.21 13.18
N GLU A 472 1.01 -5.39 14.23
CA GLU A 472 2.16 -4.53 14.59
C GLU A 472 3.43 -5.32 14.93
N LYS A 473 3.30 -6.60 15.34
CA LYS A 473 4.43 -7.50 15.58
C LYS A 473 4.22 -8.79 14.80
N HIS A 474 5.30 -9.27 14.19
CA HIS A 474 5.29 -10.50 13.40
C HIS A 474 6.60 -11.24 13.54
N THR A 475 6.58 -12.52 13.17
CA THR A 475 7.79 -13.33 13.05
C THR A 475 7.77 -13.99 11.69
N PHE A 476 8.89 -13.92 10.98
CA PHE A 476 9.13 -14.78 9.83
C PHE A 476 10.39 -15.60 10.05
N SER A 477 10.43 -16.82 9.53
CA SER A 477 11.60 -17.67 9.61
C SER A 477 12.28 -17.85 8.26
N VAL A 478 13.58 -18.09 8.34
CA VAL A 478 14.45 -18.37 7.21
C VAL A 478 15.28 -19.58 7.59
N ARG A 479 15.35 -20.58 6.70
CA ARG A 479 16.17 -21.77 6.94
C ARG A 479 17.43 -21.72 6.11
N PHE A 480 18.57 -21.69 6.76
CA PHE A 480 19.88 -21.66 6.13
C PHE A 480 20.40 -23.08 5.95
N ALA A 481 20.77 -23.43 4.72
CA ALA A 481 21.43 -24.70 4.40
C ALA A 481 22.93 -24.56 4.62
N LEU A 482 23.49 -25.49 5.41
CA LEU A 482 24.90 -25.58 5.74
C LEU A 482 25.54 -26.73 4.97
N GLY A 483 26.77 -26.53 4.50
CA GLY A 483 27.50 -27.55 3.73
C GLY A 483 28.58 -26.96 2.84
N HIS A 484 29.12 -27.82 1.96
CA HIS A 484 29.98 -27.39 0.87
C HIS A 484 29.11 -26.81 -0.27
N PRO A 485 29.59 -25.81 -1.02
CA PRO A 485 28.88 -25.31 -2.19
C PRO A 485 28.64 -26.46 -3.18
N SER A 486 27.42 -26.99 -3.21
CA SER A 486 27.01 -27.96 -4.23
C SER A 486 26.71 -27.22 -5.52
N THR A 487 27.04 -27.79 -6.68
CA THR A 487 26.62 -27.29 -8.00
C THR A 487 25.17 -27.63 -8.33
N GLU A 488 24.48 -28.38 -7.47
CA GLU A 488 23.09 -28.79 -7.70
C GLU A 488 22.11 -27.68 -7.32
N ASP A 489 21.24 -27.30 -8.26
CA ASP A 489 20.18 -26.29 -8.07
C ASP A 489 19.07 -26.76 -7.11
N LYS A 490 19.04 -28.04 -6.74
CA LYS A 490 18.10 -28.62 -5.78
C LYS A 490 18.82 -29.61 -4.86
N PRO A 491 19.06 -29.25 -3.58
CA PRO A 491 19.61 -30.21 -2.62
C PRO A 491 18.72 -31.44 -2.46
N THR A 492 19.33 -32.62 -2.53
CA THR A 492 18.73 -33.88 -2.05
C THR A 492 18.86 -34.00 -0.54
N GLU A 493 17.80 -34.47 0.13
CA GLU A 493 17.79 -34.70 1.58
C GLU A 493 18.74 -35.84 1.99
N PRO A 494 19.31 -35.81 3.22
CA PRO A 494 19.08 -34.83 4.29
C PRO A 494 19.97 -33.58 4.19
N ILE A 495 19.36 -32.40 4.35
CA ILE A 495 20.08 -31.11 4.36
C ILE A 495 20.38 -30.74 5.81
N VAL A 496 21.65 -30.51 6.14
CA VAL A 496 22.03 -29.93 7.44
C VAL A 496 21.82 -28.42 7.36
N GLY A 497 21.21 -27.83 8.38
CA GLY A 497 20.89 -26.41 8.36
C GLY A 497 20.50 -25.86 9.73
N THR A 498 20.07 -24.61 9.75
CA THR A 498 19.55 -23.92 10.94
C THR A 498 18.33 -23.09 10.54
N ARG A 499 17.35 -22.99 11.44
CA ARG A 499 16.17 -22.12 11.29
C ARG A 499 16.39 -20.87 12.11
N TRP A 500 16.32 -19.72 11.47
CA TRP A 500 16.38 -18.42 12.13
C TRP A 500 15.01 -17.78 12.10
N GLU A 501 14.60 -17.18 13.21
CA GLU A 501 13.35 -16.46 13.33
C GLU A 501 13.63 -14.99 13.54
N PHE A 502 13.09 -14.14 12.67
CA PHE A 502 13.23 -12.70 12.71
C PHE A 502 11.94 -12.12 13.24
N GLN A 503 12.00 -11.55 14.44
CA GLN A 503 10.89 -10.82 15.02
C GLN A 503 10.94 -9.38 14.54
N ILE A 504 9.84 -8.95 13.94
CA ILE A 504 9.68 -7.63 13.35
C ILE A 504 8.59 -6.83 14.05
N GLN A 505 8.77 -5.51 14.10
CA GLN A 505 7.82 -4.58 14.68
C GLN A 505 7.58 -3.39 13.74
N TRP A 506 6.31 -3.03 13.56
CA TRP A 506 5.89 -1.88 12.76
C TRP A 506 6.24 -0.57 13.47
N ASP A 507 6.96 0.30 12.77
CA ASP A 507 7.15 1.68 13.19
C ASP A 507 6.17 2.60 12.47
N LYS A 508 5.32 3.29 13.23
CA LYS A 508 4.29 4.18 12.67
C LYS A 508 4.86 5.45 12.02
N ASN A 509 6.01 5.94 12.48
CA ASN A 509 6.62 7.16 11.95
C ASN A 509 7.39 6.87 10.65
N ASP A 510 8.13 5.78 10.59
CA ASP A 510 8.84 5.40 9.37
C ASP A 510 7.96 4.61 8.40
N GLN A 511 6.80 4.13 8.86
CA GLN A 511 5.89 3.24 8.13
C GLN A 511 6.62 2.04 7.52
N PHE A 512 7.40 1.38 8.38
CA PHE A 512 8.31 0.31 8.01
C PHE A 512 8.43 -0.69 9.16
N TYR A 513 8.53 -1.98 8.84
CA TYR A 513 8.85 -2.99 9.84
C TYR A 513 10.33 -2.97 10.19
N TYR A 514 10.68 -3.09 11.45
CA TYR A 514 12.07 -3.23 11.88
C TYR A 514 12.29 -4.58 12.53
N ILE A 515 13.42 -5.21 12.27
CA ILE A 515 13.87 -6.38 13.02
C ILE A 515 14.33 -5.88 14.38
N TYR A 516 13.80 -6.43 15.46
CA TYR A 516 14.19 -6.07 16.83
C TYR A 516 14.80 -7.26 17.62
N HIS A 517 14.48 -8.49 17.20
CA HIS A 517 15.02 -9.70 17.83
C HIS A 517 15.22 -10.82 16.80
N ILE A 518 16.30 -11.58 16.96
CA ILE A 518 16.59 -12.76 16.12
C ILE A 518 16.81 -13.98 17.01
N VAL A 519 16.08 -15.05 16.72
CA VAL A 519 16.27 -16.37 17.36
C VAL A 519 16.99 -17.28 16.38
N ILE A 520 18.21 -17.70 16.71
CA ILE A 520 19.01 -18.63 15.92
C ILE A 520 18.81 -20.04 16.49
N GLY A 521 18.11 -20.88 15.73
CA GLY A 521 17.88 -22.27 16.07
C GLY A 521 19.15 -23.13 15.98
N CYS A 522 19.10 -24.30 16.63
CA CYS A 522 20.20 -25.25 16.64
C CYS A 522 20.49 -25.75 15.21
N VAL A 523 21.72 -26.22 14.97
CA VAL A 523 22.03 -26.94 13.73
C VAL A 523 21.35 -28.31 13.77
N ASP A 524 20.51 -28.60 12.78
CA ASP A 524 19.77 -29.87 12.65
C ASP A 524 19.48 -30.18 11.17
N ARG A 525 18.84 -31.32 10.90
CA ARG A 525 18.31 -31.66 9.58
C ARG A 525 17.10 -30.79 9.27
N ILE A 526 17.17 -30.06 8.15
CA ILE A 526 16.06 -29.25 7.63
C ILE A 526 15.42 -29.93 6.42
N LYS A 527 14.10 -29.76 6.29
CA LYS A 527 13.35 -30.21 5.11
C LYS A 527 13.69 -29.36 3.88
N SER A 528 13.60 -29.97 2.70
CA SER A 528 13.82 -29.34 1.38
C SER A 528 12.59 -28.66 0.77
N ASP A 529 11.57 -28.36 1.57
CA ASP A 529 10.32 -27.73 1.14
C ASP A 529 10.41 -26.20 1.03
N GLY A 530 9.63 -25.62 0.11
CA GLY A 530 9.59 -24.19 -0.17
C GLY A 530 10.49 -23.75 -1.33
N THR A 531 10.76 -22.45 -1.42
CA THR A 531 11.62 -21.89 -2.47
C THR A 531 13.07 -21.91 -1.99
N PHE A 532 13.94 -22.62 -2.72
CA PHE A 532 15.37 -22.66 -2.48
C PHE A 532 16.09 -21.58 -3.29
N MET A 533 16.96 -20.82 -2.64
CA MET A 533 17.87 -19.86 -3.26
C MET A 533 19.30 -20.28 -2.94
N GLN A 534 20.05 -20.64 -3.98
CA GLN A 534 21.46 -20.98 -3.87
C GLN A 534 22.31 -19.70 -3.75
N ILE A 535 23.29 -19.69 -2.86
CA ILE A 535 24.25 -18.60 -2.73
C ILE A 535 25.50 -18.97 -3.52
N ARG A 536 25.79 -18.25 -4.61
CA ARG A 536 26.95 -18.49 -5.48
C ARG A 536 28.02 -17.44 -5.22
N ARG A 537 29.11 -17.80 -4.55
CA ARG A 537 30.26 -16.89 -4.40
C ARG A 537 30.84 -16.53 -5.76
N ARG A 538 31.05 -15.23 -6.04
CA ARG A 538 31.93 -14.83 -7.14
C ARG A 538 33.36 -15.18 -6.73
N ILE A 539 33.90 -16.24 -7.31
CA ILE A 539 35.35 -16.47 -7.23
C ILE A 539 35.97 -15.38 -8.09
N ASN A 540 36.54 -14.34 -7.46
CA ASN A 540 37.51 -13.49 -8.12
C ASN A 540 38.70 -14.38 -8.46
N LEU A 541 38.69 -14.98 -9.65
CA LEU A 541 39.89 -15.49 -10.28
C LEU A 541 40.74 -14.26 -10.55
N GLY A 542 41.60 -13.93 -9.58
CA GLY A 542 42.61 -12.91 -9.74
C GLY A 542 43.35 -13.20 -11.05
N LEU A 543 43.33 -12.22 -11.95
CA LEU A 543 44.29 -12.12 -13.04
C LEU A 543 45.69 -12.15 -12.40
N GLN A 544 46.28 -13.33 -12.29
CA GLN A 544 47.72 -13.45 -12.24
C GLN A 544 48.21 -13.00 -13.61
N VAL A 545 48.59 -11.73 -13.67
CA VAL A 545 49.54 -11.25 -14.67
C VAL A 545 50.83 -12.00 -14.39
N ILE A 546 51.02 -13.13 -15.08
CA ILE A 546 52.32 -13.76 -15.22
C ILE A 546 53.07 -12.88 -16.21
N GLY A 547 54.16 -12.28 -15.74
CA GLY A 547 55.07 -11.45 -16.54
C GLY A 547 55.83 -12.22 -17.60
#